data_AF-A0A7Y4MGG8-F1
#
_entry.id   AF-A0A7Y4MGG8-F1
#
_cell.length_a   1.000
_cell.length_b   1.000
_cell.length_c   1.000
_cell.angle_alpha   90.00
_cell.angle_beta   90.00
_cell.angle_gamma   90.00
#
_symmetry.space_group_name_H-M   'P 1'
#
loop_
_entity.id
_entity.type
_entity.pdbx_description
1 polymer ?
#
loop_
_entity_poly.entity_id
_entity_poly.type
_entity_poly.pdbx_seq_one_letter_code
_entity_poly.pdbx_strand_id
1 'polypeptide(L)'
;MSALSDLLNDSNVEQLSARRITTIAASKGVEVSNTSISKYLRAVPEEPSEKILQAFSLALDIPMTKLREAAGLPAGELEPFVLPESANRLNARQRELVLHTIRVLLNED
;
A
#
# COMPACT_ATOMS: atom_id res chain seq x y z
N MET A 1 -0.69 -8.92 -19.62
CA MET A 1 -0.54 -7.75 -18.73
C MET A 1 -1.13 -8.12 -17.38
N SER A 2 -0.62 -7.56 -16.28
CA SER A 2 -1.19 -7.81 -14.95
C SER A 2 -2.34 -6.84 -14.68
N ALA A 3 -3.37 -7.29 -13.96
CA ALA A 3 -4.53 -6.45 -13.60
C ALA A 3 -4.11 -5.14 -12.91
N LEU A 4 -3.05 -5.19 -12.09
CA LEU A 4 -2.45 -3.99 -11.51
C LEU A 4 -1.90 -3.02 -12.55
N SER A 5 -1.16 -3.51 -13.55
CA SER A 5 -0.57 -2.63 -14.58
C SER A 5 -1.65 -1.96 -15.42
N ASP A 6 -2.72 -2.70 -15.73
CA ASP A 6 -3.87 -2.18 -16.46
C ASP A 6 -4.57 -1.09 -15.63
N LEU A 7 -4.87 -1.35 -14.35
CA LEU A 7 -5.45 -0.36 -13.44
C LEU A 7 -4.60 0.91 -13.33
N LEU A 8 -3.29 0.78 -13.21
CA LEU A 8 -2.36 1.91 -13.09
C LEU A 8 -2.34 2.74 -14.37
N ASN A 9 -2.33 2.10 -15.54
CA ASN A 9 -2.33 2.80 -16.82
C ASN A 9 -3.66 3.50 -17.09
N ASP A 10 -4.79 2.85 -16.79
CA ASP A 10 -6.12 3.43 -16.95
C ASP A 10 -6.35 4.62 -16.01
N SER A 11 -5.80 4.56 -14.80
CA SER A 11 -5.92 5.64 -13.80
C SER A 11 -4.93 6.79 -14.03
N ASN A 12 -3.82 6.56 -14.75
CA ASN A 12 -2.80 7.56 -15.03
C ASN A 12 -3.16 8.46 -16.22
N VAL A 13 -4.32 9.11 -16.18
CA VAL A 13 -4.85 9.98 -17.24
C VAL A 13 -3.90 11.13 -17.57
N GLU A 14 -3.23 11.68 -16.55
CA GLU A 14 -2.25 12.76 -16.70
C GLU A 14 -0.88 12.30 -17.23
N GLN A 15 -0.70 11.00 -17.49
CA GLN A 15 0.55 10.40 -17.95
C GLN A 15 1.74 10.78 -17.05
N LEU A 16 1.52 10.74 -15.73
CA LEU A 16 2.55 11.03 -14.75
C LEU A 16 3.75 10.11 -14.96
N SER A 17 4.92 10.72 -15.10
CA SER A 17 6.18 9.97 -15.13
C SER A 17 6.45 9.30 -13.79
N ALA A 18 7.22 8.22 -13.80
CA ALA A 18 7.69 7.57 -12.58
C ALA A 18 8.37 8.55 -11.61
N ARG A 19 9.09 9.56 -12.14
CA ARG A 19 9.75 10.59 -11.33
C ARG A 19 8.74 11.44 -10.59
N ARG A 20 7.66 11.83 -11.28
CA ARG A 20 6.60 12.63 -10.67
C ARG A 20 5.89 11.85 -9.57
N ILE A 21 5.57 10.58 -9.82
CA ILE A 21 4.95 9.68 -8.83
C ILE A 21 5.86 9.55 -7.59
N THR A 22 7.16 9.30 -7.77
CA THR A 22 8.11 9.23 -6.64
C THR A 22 8.15 10.52 -5.84
N THR A 23 8.14 11.70 -6.50
CA THR A 23 8.16 12.99 -5.80
C THR A 23 6.88 13.25 -5.02
N ILE A 24 5.72 12.89 -5.56
CA ILE A 24 4.44 13.04 -4.85
C ILE A 24 4.42 12.13 -3.61
N ALA A 25 4.84 10.86 -3.76
CA ALA A 25 4.91 9.92 -2.65
C ALA A 25 5.88 10.40 -1.54
N ALA A 26 7.08 10.83 -1.92
CA ALA A 26 8.08 11.34 -0.98
C ALA A 26 7.58 12.58 -0.21
N SER A 27 6.84 13.49 -0.88
CA SER A 27 6.25 14.66 -0.22
C SER A 27 5.24 14.32 0.88
N LYS A 28 4.73 13.08 0.89
CA LYS A 28 3.80 12.53 1.88
C LYS A 28 4.45 11.47 2.78
N GLY A 29 5.78 11.36 2.77
CA GLY A 29 6.55 10.47 3.65
C GLY A 29 6.72 9.03 3.15
N VAL A 30 6.39 8.75 1.89
CA VAL A 30 6.55 7.41 1.29
C VAL A 30 7.72 7.41 0.30
N GLU A 31 8.85 6.85 0.73
CA GLU A 31 10.07 6.76 -0.07
C GLU A 31 10.08 5.46 -0.90
N VAL A 32 10.18 5.59 -2.23
CA VAL A 32 10.23 4.47 -3.18
C VAL A 32 11.17 4.78 -4.34
N SER A 33 11.77 3.75 -4.92
CA SER A 33 12.71 3.93 -6.03
C SER A 33 12.00 4.26 -7.35
N ASN A 34 12.57 5.17 -8.12
CA ASN A 34 12.07 5.51 -9.46
C ASN A 34 12.06 4.32 -10.41
N THR A 35 13.09 3.46 -10.30
CA THR A 35 13.21 2.24 -11.11
C THR A 35 12.05 1.30 -10.83
N SER A 36 11.69 1.10 -9.56
CA SER A 36 10.56 0.24 -9.16
C SER A 36 9.25 0.77 -9.75
N ILE A 37 8.94 2.05 -9.58
CA ILE A 37 7.73 2.67 -10.17
C ILE A 37 7.69 2.52 -11.70
N SER A 38 8.82 2.75 -12.37
CA SER A 38 8.93 2.63 -13.82
C SER A 38 8.68 1.22 -14.35
N LYS A 39 8.92 0.17 -13.56
CA LYS A 39 8.64 -1.21 -13.96
C LYS A 39 7.13 -1.47 -14.05
N TYR A 40 6.36 -1.01 -13.06
CA TYR A 40 4.90 -1.18 -13.04
C TYR A 40 4.21 -0.41 -14.16
N LEU A 41 4.63 0.83 -14.45
CA LEU A 41 4.11 1.59 -15.60
C LEU A 41 4.42 0.92 -16.96
N ARG A 42 5.48 0.09 -17.02
CA ARG A 42 5.85 -0.69 -18.21
C ARG A 42 5.27 -2.10 -18.23
N ALA A 43 4.35 -2.41 -17.32
CA ALA A 43 3.74 -3.73 -17.17
C ALA A 43 4.76 -4.88 -16.97
N VAL A 44 5.89 -4.61 -16.33
CA VAL A 44 6.87 -5.63 -15.98
C VAL A 44 6.36 -6.42 -14.76
N PRO A 45 6.27 -7.77 -14.82
CA PRO A 45 5.81 -8.58 -13.70
C PRO A 45 6.76 -8.47 -12.50
N GLU A 46 6.26 -7.97 -11.38
CA GLU A 46 6.93 -7.94 -10.08
C GLU A 46 5.85 -7.93 -9.00
N GLU A 47 6.12 -8.56 -7.85
CA GLU A 47 5.23 -8.52 -6.71
C GLU A 47 5.39 -7.17 -6.00
N PRO A 48 4.34 -6.34 -5.94
CA PRO A 48 4.44 -5.00 -5.38
C PRO A 48 4.54 -5.06 -3.87
N SER A 49 5.51 -4.33 -3.32
CA SER A 49 5.51 -4.04 -1.90
C SER A 49 4.40 -3.04 -1.55
N GLU A 50 3.97 -3.06 -0.29
CA GLU A 50 2.93 -2.17 0.21
C GLU A 50 3.27 -0.68 -0.02
N LYS A 51 4.56 -0.32 0.14
CA LYS A 51 5.06 1.04 -0.12
C LYS A 51 4.90 1.47 -1.58
N ILE A 52 5.05 0.54 -2.53
CA ILE A 52 4.87 0.82 -3.96
C ILE A 52 3.39 1.08 -4.25
N LEU A 53 2.50 0.25 -3.71
CA LEU A 53 1.05 0.46 -3.84
C LEU A 53 0.64 1.79 -3.19
N GLN A 54 1.17 2.11 -2.02
CA GLN A 54 0.92 3.38 -1.35
C GLN A 54 1.40 4.58 -2.18
N ALA A 55 2.57 4.48 -2.83
CA ALA A 55 3.05 5.54 -3.71
C ALA A 55 2.10 5.79 -4.90
N PHE A 56 1.57 4.74 -5.52
CA PHE A 56 0.58 4.86 -6.58
C PHE A 56 -0.76 5.41 -6.06
N SER A 57 -1.23 4.93 -4.90
CA SER A 57 -2.44 5.45 -4.25
C SER A 57 -2.36 6.95 -4.04
N LEU A 58 -1.24 7.43 -3.51
CA LEU A 58 -1.04 8.84 -3.19
C LEU A 58 -0.88 9.76 -4.41
N ALA A 59 -0.38 9.21 -5.52
CA ALA A 59 -0.09 9.96 -6.75
C ALA A 59 -1.23 9.94 -7.76
N LEU A 60 -1.97 8.83 -7.83
CA LEU A 60 -3.06 8.61 -8.78
C LEU A 60 -4.46 8.64 -8.12
N ASP A 61 -4.51 8.89 -6.82
CA ASP A 61 -5.73 8.91 -6.00
C ASP A 61 -6.57 7.62 -6.10
N ILE A 62 -5.87 6.48 -6.19
CA ILE A 62 -6.49 5.15 -6.25
C ILE A 62 -6.61 4.61 -4.83
N PRO A 63 -7.80 4.13 -4.39
CA PRO A 63 -7.94 3.46 -3.10
C PRO A 63 -6.99 2.25 -2.97
N MET A 64 -6.33 2.13 -1.81
CA MET A 64 -5.42 1.01 -1.53
C MET A 64 -6.06 -0.36 -1.67
N THR A 65 -7.36 -0.49 -1.34
CA THR A 65 -8.11 -1.75 -1.52
C THR A 65 -8.09 -2.21 -2.98
N LYS A 66 -8.38 -1.31 -3.92
CA LYS A 66 -8.35 -1.61 -5.36
C LYS A 66 -6.96 -1.99 -5.85
N LEU A 67 -5.93 -1.32 -5.35
CA LEU A 67 -4.54 -1.62 -5.71
C LEU A 67 -4.12 -3.00 -5.20
N ARG A 68 -4.47 -3.35 -3.95
CA ARG A 68 -4.21 -4.67 -3.39
C ARG A 68 -4.97 -5.76 -4.13
N GLU A 69 -6.27 -5.56 -4.42
CA GLU A 69 -7.06 -6.49 -5.22
C GLU A 69 -6.44 -6.73 -6.60
N ALA A 70 -6.07 -5.66 -7.31
CA ALA A 70 -5.44 -5.76 -8.62
C ALA A 70 -4.04 -6.41 -8.57
N ALA A 71 -3.37 -6.32 -7.43
CA ALA A 71 -2.11 -7.01 -7.14
C ALA A 71 -2.30 -8.47 -6.67
N GLY A 72 -3.53 -8.94 -6.47
CA GLY A 72 -3.83 -10.25 -5.89
C GLY A 72 -3.53 -10.37 -4.39
N LEU A 73 -3.36 -9.23 -3.70
CA LEU A 73 -3.16 -9.14 -2.26
C LEU A 73 -4.52 -9.04 -1.54
N PRO A 74 -4.61 -9.41 -0.25
CA PRO A 74 -5.79 -9.15 0.55
C PRO A 74 -6.14 -7.66 0.53
N ALA A 75 -7.34 -7.31 0.05
CA ALA A 75 -7.78 -5.92 -0.06
C ALA A 75 -7.71 -5.18 1.29
N GLY A 76 -7.98 -5.92 2.36
CA GLY A 76 -8.28 -5.39 3.68
C GLY A 76 -9.73 -4.89 3.76
N GLU A 77 -10.25 -4.77 4.97
CA GLU A 77 -11.56 -4.15 5.19
C GLU A 77 -11.41 -2.62 5.23
N LEU A 78 -12.41 -1.91 4.70
CA LEU A 78 -12.44 -0.44 4.75
C LEU A 78 -12.72 0.07 6.17
N GLU A 79 -13.36 -0.75 6.99
CA GLU A 79 -13.69 -0.40 8.36
C GLU A 79 -12.44 -0.51 9.24
N PRO A 80 -12.21 0.46 10.14
CA PRO A 80 -11.08 0.39 11.05
C PRO A 80 -11.22 -0.84 11.94
N PHE A 81 -10.13 -1.57 12.13
CA PHE A 81 -10.08 -2.65 13.10
C PHE A 81 -10.08 -2.07 14.53
N VAL A 82 -11.27 -1.98 15.13
CA VAL A 82 -11.47 -1.47 16.48
C VAL A 82 -11.55 -2.63 17.46
N LEU A 83 -10.70 -2.62 18.48
CA LEU A 83 -10.74 -3.60 19.56
C LEU A 83 -11.97 -3.39 20.45
N PRO A 84 -12.55 -4.45 21.04
CA PRO A 84 -13.68 -4.33 21.95
C PRO A 84 -13.32 -3.49 23.17
N GLU A 85 -14.30 -2.82 23.77
CA GLU A 85 -14.09 -1.93 24.93
C GLU A 85 -13.38 -2.63 26.11
N SER A 86 -13.61 -3.94 26.28
CA SER A 86 -12.94 -4.76 27.28
C SER A 86 -11.40 -4.79 27.14
N ALA A 87 -10.87 -4.54 25.94
CA ALA A 87 -9.43 -4.44 25.68
C ALA A 87 -8.79 -3.23 26.39
N ASN A 88 -9.57 -2.24 26.82
CA ASN A 88 -9.05 -1.12 27.61
C ASN A 88 -8.46 -1.55 28.96
N ARG A 89 -8.84 -2.73 29.47
CA ARG A 89 -8.29 -3.33 30.69
C ARG A 89 -6.86 -3.84 30.54
N LEU A 90 -6.36 -3.98 29.31
CA LEU A 90 -5.00 -4.44 29.05
C LEU A 90 -3.98 -3.42 29.55
N ASN A 91 -2.98 -3.91 30.27
CA ASN A 91 -1.82 -3.10 30.65
C ASN A 91 -0.86 -2.88 29.46
N ALA A 92 0.14 -2.02 29.63
CA ALA A 92 1.07 -1.63 28.57
C ALA A 92 1.76 -2.85 27.90
N ARG A 93 2.23 -3.82 28.69
CA ARG A 93 2.94 -5.00 28.18
C ARG A 93 2.02 -5.92 27.36
N GLN A 94 0.77 -6.06 27.79
CA GLN A 94 -0.23 -6.85 27.06
C GLN A 94 -0.63 -6.18 25.74
N ARG A 95 -0.77 -4.86 25.74
CA ARG A 95 -1.02 -4.09 24.51
C ARG A 95 0.13 -4.24 23.53
N GLU A 96 1.36 -4.17 24.02
CA GLU A 96 2.56 -4.40 23.21
C GLU A 96 2.57 -5.80 22.58
N LEU A 97 2.18 -6.84 23.34
CA LEU A 97 2.08 -8.20 22.82
C LEU A 97 1.03 -8.31 21.69
N VAL A 98 -0.14 -7.70 21.86
CA VAL A 98 -1.18 -7.66 20.80
C VAL A 98 -0.65 -6.96 19.55
N LEU A 99 -0.04 -5.78 19.71
CA LEU A 99 0.55 -5.04 18.59
C LEU A 99 1.67 -5.84 17.90
N HIS A 100 2.48 -6.54 18.67
CA HIS A 100 3.52 -7.40 18.11
C HIS A 100 2.93 -8.56 17.31
N THR A 101 1.88 -9.23 17.82
CA THR A 101 1.19 -10.28 17.06
C THR A 101 0.65 -9.75 15.74
N ILE A 102 0.05 -8.57 15.72
CA ILE A 102 -0.43 -7.94 14.48
C ILE A 102 0.72 -7.74 13.49
N ARG A 103 1.85 -7.17 13.93
CA ARG A 103 3.04 -6.99 13.08
C ARG A 103 3.54 -8.29 12.48
N VAL A 104 3.62 -9.36 13.28
CA VAL A 104 4.03 -10.70 12.83
C VAL A 104 3.07 -11.25 11.78
N LEU A 105 1.76 -11.10 11.98
CA LEU A 105 0.76 -11.57 11.02
C LEU A 105 0.79 -10.79 9.70
N LEU A 106 1.15 -9.50 9.75
CA LEU A 106 1.27 -8.63 8.57
C LEU A 106 2.66 -8.64 7.92
N ASN A 107 3.64 -9.33 8.52
CA ASN A 107 5.05 -9.28 8.13
C ASN A 107 5.61 -7.85 8.11
N GLU A 108 5.21 -7.02 9.08
CA GLU A 108 5.77 -5.69 9.29
C GLU A 108 6.94 -5.77 10.28
N ASP A 109 8.16 -5.47 9.83
CA ASP A 109 9.37 -5.37 10.67
C ASP A 109 9.49 -4.01 11.38
#